data_AF-A0A3L8DM20-F1
#
_entry.id   AF-A0A3L8DM20-F1
#
_cell.length_a   1.000
_cell.length_b   1.000
_cell.length_c   1.000
_cell.angle_alpha   90.00
_cell.angle_beta   90.00
_cell.angle_gamma   90.00
#
_symmetry.space_group_name_H-M   'P 1'
#
loop_
_entity.id
_entity.type
_entity.pdbx_description
1 polymer ?
#
loop_
_entity_poly.entity_id
_entity_poly.type
_entity_poly.pdbx_seq_one_letter_code
_entity_poly.pdbx_strand_id
1 'polypeptide(L)'
;MPDINEGAMISTAYEARTNIPQVIGAIDSTHIPILPLVDGYKDYVNRKGWPSIIFQAVVDNNLRFRNVNCQAPGSCHDAAVFKNSLLFKEAERIIPKKTKLINDVEIPYFLVRNPAYPLLP
;
A
#
# COMPACT_ATOMS: atom_id res chain seq x y z
N MET A 1 4.79 -7.65 -5.10
CA MET A 1 5.88 -6.96 -4.38
C MET A 1 7.17 -7.19 -5.15
N PRO A 2 8.15 -6.27 -5.08
CA PRO A 2 9.45 -6.48 -5.74
C PRO A 2 10.18 -7.69 -5.14
N ASP A 3 11.03 -8.33 -5.94
CA ASP A 3 12.01 -9.29 -5.41
C ASP A 3 13.12 -8.59 -4.60
N ILE A 4 14.08 -9.34 -4.06
CA ILE A 4 15.14 -8.79 -3.21
C ILE A 4 16.10 -7.83 -3.95
N ASN A 5 16.34 -8.09 -5.24
CA ASN A 5 17.22 -7.28 -6.08
C ASN A 5 16.50 -5.99 -6.49
N GLU A 6 15.24 -6.12 -6.94
CA GLU A 6 14.37 -4.98 -7.21
C GLU A 6 14.20 -4.11 -5.95
N GLY A 7 13.96 -4.72 -4.79
CA GLY A 7 13.82 -4.01 -3.51
C GLY A 7 15.06 -3.17 -3.17
N ALA A 8 16.27 -3.69 -3.44
CA ALA A 8 17.51 -2.96 -3.20
C ALA A 8 17.65 -1.75 -4.14
N MET A 9 17.31 -1.90 -5.42
CA MET A 9 17.32 -0.81 -6.39
C MET A 9 16.29 0.27 -6.03
N ILE A 10 15.06 -0.14 -5.68
CA ILE A 10 13.98 0.77 -5.29
C ILE A 10 14.37 1.54 -4.02
N SER A 11 14.86 0.85 -2.99
CA SER A 11 15.33 1.47 -1.75
C SER A 11 16.43 2.50 -1.98
N THR A 12 17.40 2.18 -2.83
CA THR A 12 18.51 3.11 -3.14
C THR A 12 17.98 4.36 -3.86
N ALA A 13 17.04 4.18 -4.81
CA ALA A 13 16.44 5.28 -5.54
C ALA A 13 15.56 6.19 -4.65
N TYR A 14 14.81 5.61 -3.70
CA TYR A 14 14.05 6.39 -2.72
C TYR A 14 14.96 7.15 -1.76
N GLU A 15 16.00 6.50 -1.23
CA GLU A 15 16.96 7.11 -0.31
C GLU A 15 17.65 8.30 -0.97
N ALA A 16 18.09 8.17 -2.23
CA ALA A 16 18.71 9.26 -2.99
C ALA A 16 17.78 10.48 -3.20
N ARG A 17 16.46 10.29 -3.21
CA ARG A 17 15.47 11.35 -3.44
C ARG A 17 14.90 11.96 -2.17
N THR A 18 14.81 11.17 -1.10
CA THR A 18 14.05 11.52 0.11
C THR A 18 14.89 11.52 1.38
N ASN A 19 16.11 10.98 1.33
CA ASN A 19 16.96 10.66 2.48
C ASN A 19 16.32 9.66 3.46
N ILE A 20 15.29 8.93 3.03
CA ILE A 20 14.65 7.88 3.82
C ILE A 20 15.17 6.52 3.34
N PRO A 21 15.96 5.80 4.15
CA PRO A 21 16.48 4.48 3.79
C PRO A 21 15.37 3.42 3.81
N GLN A 22 15.58 2.31 3.11
CA GLN A 22 14.75 1.09 3.17
C GLN A 22 13.28 1.22 2.72
N VAL A 23 12.90 2.31 2.05
CA VAL A 23 11.58 2.43 1.41
C VAL A 23 11.53 1.60 0.13
N ILE A 24 10.64 0.62 0.06
CA ILE A 24 10.45 -0.22 -1.16
C ILE A 24 9.16 0.09 -1.93
N GLY A 25 8.44 1.12 -1.51
CA GLY A 25 7.23 1.58 -2.18
C GLY A 25 6.40 2.50 -1.30
N ALA A 26 5.46 3.19 -1.94
CA ALA A 26 4.42 3.97 -1.30
C ALA A 26 3.07 3.26 -1.47
N ILE A 27 2.25 3.20 -0.42
CA ILE A 27 0.89 2.66 -0.47
C ILE A 27 -0.14 3.78 -0.27
N ASP A 28 -1.16 3.77 -1.12
CA ASP A 28 -2.33 4.63 -0.98
C ASP A 28 -3.57 3.96 -1.59
N SER A 29 -4.73 4.59 -1.43
CA SER A 29 -5.98 4.18 -2.03
C SER A 29 -6.62 5.32 -2.83
N THR A 30 -7.42 4.95 -3.83
CA THR A 30 -8.27 5.89 -4.55
C THR A 30 -9.63 5.27 -4.85
N HIS A 31 -10.63 6.12 -5.05
CA HIS A 31 -11.97 5.67 -5.40
C HIS A 31 -12.13 5.55 -6.92
N ILE A 32 -12.58 4.39 -7.39
CA ILE A 32 -12.90 4.14 -8.79
C ILE A 32 -14.43 4.14 -8.95
N PRO A 33 -15.02 5.04 -9.77
CA PRO A 33 -16.46 5.08 -9.98
C PRO A 33 -16.99 3.75 -10.53
N ILE A 34 -18.15 3.32 -10.03
CA ILE A 34 -18.86 2.14 -10.54
C ILE A 34 -20.37 2.39 -10.60
N LEU A 35 -21.07 1.50 -11.30
CA LEU A 35 -22.53 1.39 -11.25
C LEU A 35 -22.89 0.13 -10.44
N PRO A 36 -23.11 0.25 -9.11
CA PRO A 36 -23.50 -0.88 -8.30
C PRO A 36 -24.95 -1.28 -8.61
N LEU A 37 -25.30 -2.53 -8.26
CA LEU A 37 -26.69 -2.97 -8.28
C LEU A 37 -27.54 -2.15 -7.29
N VAL A 38 -28.85 -2.11 -7.53
CA VAL A 38 -29.80 -1.39 -6.66
C VAL A 38 -29.70 -1.92 -5.22
N ASP A 39 -29.64 -3.24 -5.08
CA ASP A 39 -29.38 -3.91 -3.82
C ASP A 39 -27.90 -3.72 -3.44
N GLY A 40 -27.66 -3.07 -2.29
CA GLY A 40 -26.31 -2.78 -1.80
C GLY A 40 -25.71 -1.47 -2.32
N TYR A 41 -26.44 -0.63 -3.07
CA TYR A 41 -25.94 0.66 -3.57
C TYR A 41 -25.25 1.51 -2.50
N LYS A 42 -25.86 1.59 -1.30
CA LYS A 42 -25.36 2.40 -0.18
C LYS A 42 -23.96 1.98 0.28
N ASP A 43 -23.61 0.71 0.18
CA ASP A 43 -22.31 0.20 0.62
C ASP A 43 -21.18 0.73 -0.28
N TYR A 44 -21.49 1.10 -1.52
CA TYR A 44 -20.53 1.66 -2.45
C TYR A 44 -20.43 3.18 -2.38
N VAL A 45 -21.38 3.87 -1.72
CA VAL A 45 -21.33 5.33 -1.59
C VAL A 45 -20.16 5.71 -0.69
N ASN A 46 -19.19 6.41 -1.27
CA ASN A 46 -18.03 6.90 -0.52
C ASN A 46 -18.35 8.18 0.26
N ARG A 47 -17.37 8.65 1.03
CA ARG A 47 -17.45 9.90 1.81
C ARG A 47 -17.74 11.17 0.98
N LYS A 48 -17.59 11.11 -0.35
CA LYS A 48 -17.89 12.20 -1.28
C LYS A 48 -19.30 12.08 -1.90
N GLY A 49 -20.09 11.09 -1.48
CA GLY A 49 -21.50 10.96 -1.87
C GLY A 49 -21.75 10.27 -3.21
N TRP A 50 -20.76 9.57 -3.78
CA TRP A 50 -20.91 8.85 -5.05
C TRP A 50 -20.45 7.38 -4.96
N PRO A 51 -21.02 6.46 -5.75
CA PRO A 51 -20.74 5.03 -5.67
C PRO A 51 -19.38 4.67 -6.27
N SER A 52 -18.59 3.87 -5.55
CA SER A 52 -17.22 3.54 -5.93
C SER A 52 -16.68 2.22 -5.40
N ILE A 53 -15.72 1.71 -6.16
CA ILE A 53 -14.53 0.94 -5.82
C ILE A 53 -13.52 1.55 -4.85
N ILE A 54 -12.92 0.86 -3.88
CA ILE A 54 -11.59 1.28 -3.39
C ILE A 54 -10.51 0.50 -4.13
N PHE A 55 -9.63 1.24 -4.82
CA PHE A 55 -8.41 0.74 -5.44
C PHE A 55 -7.23 1.11 -4.56
N GLN A 56 -6.68 0.14 -3.82
CA GLN A 56 -5.48 0.29 -3.02
C GLN A 56 -4.28 -0.25 -3.82
N ALA A 57 -3.17 0.49 -3.83
CA ALA A 57 -1.98 0.04 -4.54
C ALA A 57 -0.68 0.44 -3.85
N VAL A 58 0.33 -0.42 -4.02
CA VAL A 58 1.73 -0.10 -3.74
C VAL A 58 2.39 0.30 -5.04
N VAL A 59 3.09 1.43 -5.04
CA VAL A 59 3.80 1.97 -6.21
C VAL A 59 5.26 2.22 -5.85
N ASP A 60 6.18 1.87 -6.76
CA ASP A 60 7.62 2.09 -6.57
C ASP A 60 8.09 3.48 -7.04
N ASN A 61 9.40 3.73 -6.95
CA ASN A 61 10.03 4.99 -7.36
C ASN A 61 9.92 5.28 -8.87
N ASN A 62 9.57 4.27 -9.69
CA ASN A 62 9.40 4.35 -11.14
C ASN A 62 7.91 4.38 -11.54
N LEU A 63 7.01 4.65 -10.59
CA LEU A 63 5.56 4.70 -10.81
C LEU A 63 4.96 3.36 -11.27
N ARG A 64 5.62 2.22 -10.96
CA ARG A 64 5.12 0.89 -11.30
C ARG A 64 4.29 0.33 -10.16
N PHE A 65 3.13 -0.24 -10.48
CA PHE A 65 2.34 -1.00 -9.52
C PHE A 65 3.08 -2.26 -9.07
N ARG A 66 3.26 -2.41 -7.76
CA ARG A 66 3.93 -3.55 -7.12
C ARG A 66 2.96 -4.46 -6.38
N ASN A 67 1.82 -3.93 -5.97
CA ASN A 67 0.70 -4.68 -5.40
C ASN A 67 -0.58 -3.86 -5.64
N VAL A 68 -1.69 -4.55 -5.88
CA VAL A 68 -3.01 -3.93 -6.05
C VAL A 68 -4.06 -4.72 -5.28
N ASN A 69 -5.06 -4.04 -4.73
CA ASN A 69 -6.21 -4.61 -4.06
C ASN A 69 -7.46 -3.78 -4.39
N CYS A 70 -8.50 -4.44 -4.92
CA CYS A 70 -9.71 -3.78 -5.45
C CYS A 70 -11.01 -4.41 -4.90
N GLN A 71 -10.97 -4.94 -3.68
CA GLN A 71 -12.06 -5.79 -3.16
C GLN A 71 -13.06 -5.06 -2.26
N ALA A 72 -12.79 -3.80 -1.91
CA ALA A 72 -13.58 -3.08 -0.91
C ALA A 72 -14.58 -2.10 -1.54
N PRO A 73 -15.83 -2.07 -1.03
CA PRO A 73 -16.80 -1.03 -1.36
C PRO A 73 -16.33 0.37 -0.95
N GLY A 74 -16.83 1.40 -1.63
CA GLY A 74 -16.46 2.79 -1.46
C GLY A 74 -16.76 3.39 -0.08
N SER A 75 -17.67 2.80 0.69
CA SER A 75 -17.94 3.23 2.07
C SER A 75 -16.86 2.81 3.07
N CYS A 76 -15.99 1.87 2.72
CA CYS A 76 -14.99 1.32 3.64
C CYS A 76 -13.88 2.31 3.98
N HIS A 77 -13.32 2.18 5.19
CA HIS A 77 -12.14 2.95 5.61
C HIS A 77 -10.84 2.32 5.12
N ASP A 78 -9.85 3.13 4.74
CA ASP A 78 -8.55 2.68 4.22
C ASP A 78 -7.84 1.66 5.14
N ALA A 79 -7.90 1.87 6.46
CA ALA A 79 -7.33 0.95 7.43
C ALA A 79 -7.98 -0.45 7.39
N ALA A 80 -9.30 -0.52 7.17
CA ALA A 80 -10.02 -1.80 7.04
C ALA A 80 -9.67 -2.47 5.70
N VAL A 81 -9.59 -1.69 4.62
CA VAL A 81 -9.15 -2.19 3.30
C VAL A 81 -7.74 -2.76 3.38
N PHE A 82 -6.82 -2.05 4.05
CA PHE A 82 -5.44 -2.48 4.23
C PHE A 82 -5.35 -3.77 5.05
N LYS A 83 -5.99 -3.84 6.23
CA LYS A 83 -6.00 -5.06 7.07
C LYS A 83 -6.55 -6.29 6.35
N ASN A 84 -7.52 -6.09 5.45
CA ASN A 84 -8.12 -7.18 4.68
C ASN A 84 -7.33 -7.57 3.44
N SER A 85 -6.37 -6.75 2.99
CA SER A 85 -5.56 -7.00 1.81
C SER A 85 -4.65 -8.22 1.98
N LEU A 86 -4.33 -8.89 0.85
CA LEU A 86 -3.28 -9.91 0.81
C LEU A 86 -1.93 -9.31 1.28
N LEU A 87 -1.70 -8.03 0.98
CA LEU A 87 -0.47 -7.35 1.36
C LEU A 87 -0.23 -7.40 2.87
N PHE A 88 -1.27 -7.13 3.66
CA PHE A 88 -1.19 -7.18 5.12
C PHE A 88 -1.12 -8.62 5.63
N LYS A 89 -1.98 -9.50 5.11
CA LYS A 89 -2.10 -10.89 5.59
C LYS A 89 -0.85 -11.72 5.31
N GLU A 90 -0.15 -11.45 4.21
CA GLU A 90 0.98 -12.23 3.73
C GLU A 90 2.30 -11.43 3.75
N ALA A 91 2.35 -10.31 4.48
CA ALA A 91 3.48 -9.39 4.51
C ALA A 91 4.83 -10.12 4.70
N GLU A 92 4.88 -11.03 5.68
CA GLU A 92 6.04 -11.87 5.99
C GLU A 92 6.56 -12.72 4.82
N ARG A 93 5.70 -13.09 3.88
CA ARG A 93 6.04 -13.94 2.74
C ARG A 93 6.36 -13.13 1.49
N ILE A 94 5.67 -12.02 1.28
CA ILE A 94 5.72 -11.27 0.00
C ILE A 94 6.61 -10.03 0.07
N ILE A 95 6.89 -9.50 1.26
CA ILE A 95 7.86 -8.40 1.41
C ILE A 95 9.26 -9.03 1.46
N PRO A 96 10.19 -8.62 0.59
CA PRO A 96 11.55 -9.15 0.61
C PRO A 96 12.21 -8.85 1.96
N LYS A 97 12.97 -9.82 2.49
CA LYS A 97 13.65 -9.69 3.78
C LYS A 97 15.08 -9.23 3.57
N LYS A 98 15.33 -7.95 3.81
CA LYS A 98 16.67 -7.35 3.90
C LYS A 98 16.64 -6.24 4.93
N THR A 99 17.71 -6.12 5.70
CA THR A 99 17.90 -5.06 6.69
C THR A 99 19.14 -4.24 6.36
N LYS A 100 19.17 -3.00 6.86
CA LYS A 100 20.33 -2.09 6.85
C LYS A 100 20.57 -1.63 8.29
N LEU A 101 21.80 -1.76 8.76
CA LEU A 101 22.20 -1.29 10.09
C LEU A 101 22.39 0.23 10.05
N ILE A 102 21.65 0.95 10.90
CA ILE A 102 21.74 2.41 11.05
C ILE A 102 21.72 2.74 12.54
N ASN A 103 22.81 3.31 13.05
CA ASN A 103 22.97 3.62 14.48
C ASN A 103 22.62 2.42 15.39
N ASP A 104 23.17 1.25 15.07
CA ASP A 104 22.96 -0.02 15.78
C ASP A 104 21.52 -0.56 15.75
N VAL A 105 20.65 0.02 14.91
CA VAL A 105 19.29 -0.47 14.67
C VAL A 105 19.21 -1.13 13.29
N GLU A 106 18.72 -2.36 13.24
CA GLU A 106 18.38 -3.02 11.98
C GLU A 106 17.08 -2.46 11.44
N ILE A 107 17.15 -1.74 10.32
CA ILE A 107 15.98 -1.21 9.65
C ILE A 107 15.60 -2.17 8.52
N PRO A 108 14.43 -2.85 8.58
CA PRO A 108 13.94 -3.67 7.49
C PRO A 108 13.39 -2.80 6.36
N TYR A 109 13.12 -3.41 5.21
CA TYR A 109 12.30 -2.75 4.20
C TYR A 109 10.90 -2.41 4.72
N PHE A 110 10.40 -1.23 4.33
CA PHE A 110 9.06 -0.79 4.68
C PHE A 110 8.39 -0.02 3.55
N LEU A 111 7.07 0.18 3.71
CA LEU A 111 6.25 0.98 2.81
C LEU A 111 5.92 2.31 3.48
N VAL A 112 6.09 3.41 2.75
CA VAL A 112 5.61 4.73 3.18
C VAL A 112 4.13 4.89 2.87
N ARG A 113 3.43 5.66 3.70
CA ARG A 113 1.98 5.86 3.58
C ARG A 113 1.50 7.05 4.38
N ASN A 114 0.26 7.45 4.12
CA ASN A 114 -0.44 8.48 4.87
C ASN A 114 -0.72 8.02 6.33
N PRO A 115 -0.68 8.91 7.33
CA PRO A 115 -1.09 8.64 8.72
C PRO A 115 -2.40 7.86 8.91
N ALA A 116 -3.33 7.90 7.94
CA ALA A 116 -4.56 7.10 7.95
C ALA A 116 -4.34 5.57 7.98
N TYR A 117 -3.10 5.09 7.79
CA TYR A 117 -2.75 3.68 7.74
C TYR A 117 -1.96 3.19 8.98
N PRO A 118 -2.40 2.07 9.59
CA PRO A 118 -1.73 1.19 10.54
C PRO A 118 -0.22 1.02 10.64
N LEU A 119 0.62 1.78 11.40
CA LEU A 119 2.08 1.46 11.56
C LEU A 119 2.29 -0.07 11.58
N LEU A 120 2.89 -0.61 10.51
CA LEU A 120 3.05 -2.05 10.39
C LEU A 120 4.10 -2.40 11.46
N PRO A 121 3.90 -3.46 12.26
CA PRO A 121 5.02 -4.08 12.94
C PRO A 121 6.06 -4.52 11.91
#